data_AF-A0AAE4SYA6-F1
#
_entry.id   AF-A0AAE4SYA6-F1
#
_cell.length_a   1.000
_cell.length_b   1.000
_cell.length_c   1.000
_cell.angle_alpha   90.00
_cell.angle_beta   90.00
_cell.angle_gamma   90.00
#
_symmetry.space_group_name_H-M   'P 1'
#
loop_
_entity.id
_entity.type
_entity.pdbx_description
1 polymer ?
#
loop_
_entity_poly.entity_id
_entity_poly.type
_entity_poly.pdbx_seq_one_letter_code
_entity_poly.pdbx_strand_id
1 'polypeptide(L)'
;MIDVITLTGGLPRDAELRFTPQGAAVANFTIAASDGRYDQDQNEWVSTRNLYLDVTIWNEQGDKENPTPWAEMAAKLKKGDQVAVTGKLITRSWETKEGEKRSKVEFKAYRYYTLPAAPQQQPNQAQQSWDNAAQNGQTAASGAWSQPAQAGQDQTPPF
;
A
#
# COMPACT_ATOMS: atom_id res chain seq x y z
N MET A 1 14.64 20.52 -13.32
CA MET A 1 14.73 19.35 -12.43
C MET A 1 13.32 18.79 -12.28
N ILE A 2 13.11 17.52 -12.59
CA ILE A 2 11.82 16.83 -12.42
C ILE A 2 11.95 15.98 -11.16
N ASP A 3 11.13 16.30 -10.16
CA ASP A 3 11.02 15.51 -8.94
C ASP A 3 9.65 14.84 -8.96
N VAL A 4 9.61 13.57 -9.35
CA VAL A 4 8.41 12.72 -9.30
C VAL A 4 8.68 11.63 -8.29
N ILE A 5 7.95 11.68 -7.18
CA ILE A 5 8.03 10.72 -6.09
C ILE A 5 6.71 9.95 -6.07
N THR A 6 6.80 8.64 -5.83
CA THR A 6 5.63 7.81 -5.57
C THR A 6 5.67 7.30 -4.14
N LEU A 7 4.55 7.40 -3.44
CA LEU A 7 4.38 6.91 -2.07
C LEU A 7 3.19 5.98 -1.99
N THR A 8 3.32 4.94 -1.17
CA THR A 8 2.23 4.01 -0.87
C THR A 8 1.99 3.96 0.63
N GLY A 9 0.74 3.84 1.04
CA GLY A 9 0.41 3.62 2.43
C GLY A 9 -1.09 3.72 2.70
N GLY A 10 -1.43 3.57 3.98
CA GLY A 10 -2.81 3.62 4.44
C GLY A 10 -3.19 4.97 5.01
N LEU A 11 -4.47 5.33 4.91
CA LEU A 11 -5.02 6.51 5.58
C LEU A 11 -5.29 6.21 7.07
N PRO A 12 -4.69 6.95 8.03
CA PRO A 12 -5.00 6.78 9.45
C PRO A 12 -6.35 7.40 9.83
N ARG A 13 -6.91 8.25 8.97
CA ARG A 13 -8.19 8.97 9.12
C ARG A 13 -8.78 9.28 7.74
N ASP A 14 -10.07 9.59 7.68
CA ASP A 14 -10.76 9.97 6.45
C ASP A 14 -10.12 11.20 5.77
N ALA A 15 -10.22 11.24 4.44
CA ALA A 15 -9.84 12.41 3.65
C ALA A 15 -10.84 13.57 3.83
N GLU A 16 -10.34 14.81 3.77
CA GLU A 16 -11.13 16.03 3.89
C GLU A 16 -11.16 16.80 2.56
N LEU A 17 -12.35 17.06 2.04
CA LEU A 17 -12.56 17.98 0.92
C LEU A 17 -12.75 19.41 1.44
N ARG A 18 -12.07 20.35 0.79
CA ARG A 18 -12.27 21.79 1.01
C ARG A 18 -12.33 22.50 -0.33
N PHE A 19 -12.88 23.71 -0.30
CA PHE A 19 -12.92 24.61 -1.44
C PHE A 19 -12.21 25.90 -1.09
N THR A 20 -11.43 26.44 -2.02
CA THR A 20 -10.88 27.79 -1.88
C THR A 20 -11.98 28.84 -2.05
N PRO A 21 -11.75 30.10 -1.62
CA PRO A 21 -12.69 31.19 -1.91
C PRO A 21 -12.98 31.37 -3.40
N GLN A 22 -12.05 30.96 -4.27
CA GLN A 22 -12.19 30.99 -5.73
C GLN A 22 -12.91 29.75 -6.28
N GLY A 23 -13.43 28.86 -5.43
CA GLY A 23 -14.18 27.67 -5.82
C GLY A 23 -13.33 26.46 -6.23
N ALA A 24 -12.00 26.52 -6.10
CA ALA A 24 -11.15 25.39 -6.45
C ALA A 24 -11.21 24.29 -5.38
N ALA A 25 -11.48 23.05 -5.80
CA ALA A 25 -11.51 21.88 -4.92
C ALA A 25 -10.09 21.43 -4.53
N VAL A 26 -9.91 21.11 -3.26
CA VAL A 26 -8.68 20.56 -2.69
C VAL A 26 -9.01 19.48 -1.67
N ALA A 27 -8.38 18.32 -1.82
CA ALA A 27 -8.49 17.24 -0.83
C ALA A 27 -7.19 17.12 -0.04
N ASN A 28 -7.34 16.96 1.27
CA ASN A 28 -6.24 16.79 2.21
C ASN A 28 -6.41 15.48 2.96
N PHE A 29 -5.35 14.70 3.03
CA PHE A 29 -5.32 13.45 3.79
C PHE A 29 -3.89 13.16 4.25
N THR A 30 -3.74 12.25 5.18
CA THR A 30 -2.41 11.81 5.67
C THR A 30 -2.16 10.40 5.16
N ILE A 31 -0.99 10.14 4.58
CA ILE A 31 -0.53 8.77 4.32
C ILE A 31 0.34 8.34 5.48
N ALA A 32 0.01 7.18 6.05
CA ALA A 32 0.90 6.44 6.94
C ALA A 32 1.55 5.31 6.14
N ALA A 33 2.85 5.45 5.85
CA ALA A 33 3.64 4.36 5.32
C ALA A 33 4.16 3.49 6.48
N SER A 34 4.16 2.19 6.26
CA SER A 34 4.64 1.21 7.22
C SER A 34 5.65 0.30 6.56
N ASP A 35 6.79 0.15 7.21
CA ASP A 35 7.77 -0.87 6.86
C ASP A 35 7.56 -2.07 7.79
N GLY A 36 7.37 -3.24 7.21
CA GLY A 36 7.37 -4.49 7.96
C GLY A 36 8.81 -4.91 8.27
N ARG A 37 9.10 -5.20 9.53
CA ARG A 37 10.35 -5.85 9.93
C ARG A 37 10.02 -7.17 10.60
N TYR A 38 10.74 -8.22 10.24
CA TYR A 38 10.69 -9.48 10.96
C TYR A 38 11.46 -9.37 12.27
N ASP A 39 10.78 -9.62 13.39
CA ASP A 39 11.33 -9.69 14.73
C ASP A 39 11.77 -11.13 15.00
N GLN A 40 13.08 -11.32 15.21
CA GLN A 40 13.67 -12.64 15.44
C GLN A 40 13.40 -13.17 16.86
N ASP A 41 13.19 -12.30 17.83
CA ASP A 41 12.96 -12.68 19.23
C ASP A 41 11.51 -13.14 19.41
N GLN A 42 10.56 -12.49 18.74
CA GLN A 42 9.14 -12.83 18.78
C GLN A 42 8.69 -13.75 17.63
N ASN A 43 9.58 -14.05 16.68
CA ASN A 43 9.30 -14.87 15.50
C ASN A 43 8.08 -14.37 14.69
N GLU A 44 7.87 -13.06 14.65
CA GLU A 44 6.71 -12.44 14.00
C GLU A 44 7.09 -11.23 13.13
N TRP A 45 6.24 -10.88 12.17
CA TRP A 45 6.39 -9.65 11.41
C TRP A 45 5.75 -8.48 12.16
N VAL A 46 6.57 -7.51 12.54
CA VAL A 46 6.13 -6.30 13.22
C VAL A 46 6.03 -5.17 12.21
N SER A 47 4.82 -4.62 12.05
CA SER A 47 4.56 -3.46 11.20
C SER A 47 4.83 -2.17 11.97
N THR A 48 5.89 -1.44 11.61
CA THR A 48 6.17 -0.13 12.20
C THR A 48 5.74 0.98 11.24
N ARG A 49 4.82 1.84 11.66
CA ARG A 49 4.47 3.05 10.90
C ARG A 49 5.55 4.10 11.11
N ASN A 50 6.47 4.20 10.17
CA ASN A 50 7.66 5.05 10.27
C ASN A 50 7.46 6.44 9.67
N LEU A 51 6.50 6.61 8.76
CA LEU A 51 6.28 7.87 8.06
C LEU A 51 4.80 8.25 8.06
N TYR A 52 4.53 9.47 8.52
CA TYR A 52 3.26 10.16 8.34
C TYR A 52 3.48 11.39 7.50
N LEU A 53 2.81 11.47 6.35
CA LEU A 53 2.97 12.58 5.43
C LEU A 53 1.62 13.16 5.06
N ASP A 54 1.50 14.46 5.21
CA ASP A 54 0.30 15.17 4.77
C ASP A 54 0.36 15.36 3.26
N VAL A 55 -0.71 14.90 2.61
CA VAL A 55 -0.89 14.93 1.17
C VAL A 55 -1.99 15.92 0.83
N THR A 56 -1.70 16.80 -0.12
CA THR A 56 -2.67 17.69 -0.72
C THR A 56 -2.78 17.37 -2.21
N ILE A 57 -4.00 17.14 -2.69
CA ILE A 57 -4.30 16.93 -4.10
C ILE A 57 -5.35 17.95 -4.56
N TRP A 58 -5.10 18.52 -5.75
CA TRP A 58 -5.97 19.50 -6.39
C TRP A 58 -6.58 18.87 -7.64
N ASN A 59 -7.71 19.39 -8.09
CA ASN A 59 -8.18 19.06 -9.43
C ASN A 59 -7.15 19.54 -10.46
N GLU A 60 -6.93 18.73 -11.49
CA GLU A 60 -6.10 19.13 -12.62
C GLU A 60 -6.79 20.33 -13.29
N GLN A 61 -6.06 21.44 -13.47
CA GLN A 61 -6.51 22.56 -14.30
C GLN A 61 -5.98 22.45 -15.75
N GLY A 62 -5.28 21.35 -16.06
CA GLY A 62 -4.41 21.20 -17.23
C GLY A 62 -5.13 21.07 -18.57
N ASP A 63 -6.28 20.38 -18.59
CA ASP A 63 -7.10 20.22 -19.78
C ASP A 63 -8.39 21.02 -19.59
N LYS A 64 -8.43 22.24 -20.12
CA LYS A 64 -9.57 23.17 -19.99
C LYS A 64 -10.92 22.56 -20.41
N GLU A 65 -10.89 21.48 -21.19
CA GLU A 65 -12.07 20.80 -21.72
C GLU A 65 -12.54 19.63 -20.85
N ASN A 66 -11.67 18.99 -20.06
CA ASN A 66 -12.05 17.89 -19.17
C ASN A 66 -11.09 17.74 -17.98
N PRO A 67 -11.22 18.57 -16.94
CA PRO A 67 -10.41 18.44 -15.74
C PRO A 67 -10.79 17.18 -14.97
N THR A 68 -9.83 16.30 -14.69
CA THR A 68 -10.06 15.15 -13.82
C THR A 68 -10.33 15.64 -12.38
N PRO A 69 -11.45 15.24 -11.75
CA PRO A 69 -11.86 15.70 -10.41
C PRO A 69 -11.09 14.98 -9.29
N TRP A 70 -9.76 15.01 -9.34
CA TRP A 70 -8.88 14.28 -8.42
C TRP A 70 -9.17 14.58 -6.95
N ALA A 71 -9.46 15.83 -6.58
CA ALA A 71 -9.78 16.23 -5.23
C ALA A 71 -11.12 15.64 -4.77
N GLU A 72 -12.19 15.75 -5.56
CA GLU A 72 -13.48 15.15 -5.16
C GLU A 72 -13.42 13.62 -5.12
N MET A 73 -12.64 12.99 -6.00
CA MET A 73 -12.42 11.55 -5.96
C MET A 73 -11.63 11.14 -4.71
N ALA A 74 -10.52 11.82 -4.40
CA ALA A 74 -9.70 11.53 -3.22
C ALA A 74 -10.45 11.79 -1.91
N ALA A 75 -11.39 12.73 -1.88
CA ALA A 75 -12.25 12.97 -0.72
C ALA A 75 -13.14 11.78 -0.32
N LYS A 76 -13.32 10.80 -1.22
CA LYS A 76 -14.06 9.57 -0.91
C LYS A 76 -13.23 8.58 -0.09
N LEU A 77 -11.91 8.77 -0.01
CA LEU A 77 -11.02 7.89 0.74
C LEU A 77 -11.33 7.92 2.24
N LYS A 78 -11.39 6.72 2.83
CA LYS A 78 -11.71 6.47 4.22
C LYS A 78 -10.51 5.95 5.00
N LYS A 79 -10.59 6.07 6.32
CA LYS A 79 -9.62 5.44 7.22
C LYS A 79 -9.44 3.96 6.85
N GLY A 80 -8.20 3.54 6.67
CA GLY A 80 -7.83 2.17 6.32
C GLY A 80 -7.61 1.93 4.83
N ASP A 81 -8.13 2.82 3.96
CA ASP A 81 -7.90 2.71 2.52
C ASP A 81 -6.40 2.77 2.22
N GLN A 82 -5.95 1.85 1.36
CA GLN A 82 -4.59 1.81 0.85
C GLN A 82 -4.53 2.61 -0.45
N VAL A 83 -3.52 3.46 -0.58
CA VAL A 83 -3.36 4.31 -1.76
C VAL A 83 -1.92 4.34 -2.23
N ALA A 84 -1.75 4.52 -3.54
CA ALA A 84 -0.51 4.98 -4.16
C ALA A 84 -0.73 6.42 -4.63
N VAL A 85 0.19 7.33 -4.30
CA VAL A 85 0.16 8.72 -4.77
C VAL A 85 1.44 9.04 -5.52
N THR A 86 1.31 9.80 -6.59
CA THR A 86 2.46 10.33 -7.34
C THR A 86 2.42 11.85 -7.28
N GLY A 87 3.57 12.46 -7.01
CA GLY A 87 3.66 13.88 -6.70
C GLY A 87 5.07 14.36 -6.46
N LYS A 88 5.19 15.41 -5.66
CA LYS A 88 6.48 15.95 -5.20
C LYS A 88 6.42 16.33 -3.73
N LEU A 89 7.57 16.31 -3.08
CA LEU A 89 7.74 16.91 -1.77
C LEU A 89 7.84 18.43 -1.90
N ILE A 90 7.21 19.13 -0.98
CA ILE A 90 7.32 20.57 -0.83
C ILE A 90 7.61 20.89 0.63
N THR A 91 8.40 21.94 0.86
CA THR A 91 8.57 22.48 2.21
C THR A 91 7.70 23.72 2.33
N ARG A 92 6.72 23.68 3.23
CA ARG A 92 5.91 24.83 3.60
C ARG A 92 6.52 25.48 4.83
N SER A 93 6.86 26.76 4.73
CA SER A 93 7.31 27.57 5.85
C SER A 93 6.24 28.59 6.24
N TRP A 94 6.03 28.79 7.54
CA TRP A 94 5.09 29.77 8.07
C TRP A 94 5.61 30.36 9.38
N GLU A 95 5.09 31.52 9.75
CA GLU A 95 5.39 32.17 11.03
C GLU A 95 4.24 31.91 12.01
N THR A 96 4.57 31.58 13.26
CA THR A 96 3.57 31.46 14.32
C THR A 96 3.13 32.85 14.80
N LYS A 97 2.07 32.91 15.61
CA LYS A 97 1.59 34.20 16.14
C LYS A 97 2.62 34.87 17.06
N GLU A 98 3.52 34.07 17.62
CA GLU A 98 4.61 34.45 18.51
C GLU A 98 5.88 34.88 17.74
N GLY A 99 5.86 34.87 16.39
CA GLY A 99 6.96 35.30 15.54
C GLY A 99 7.98 34.21 15.18
N GLU A 100 7.72 32.95 15.53
CA GLU A 100 8.65 31.85 15.25
C GLU A 100 8.46 31.32 13.83
N LYS A 101 9.56 31.19 13.07
CA LYS A 101 9.54 30.55 11.75
C LYS A 101 9.55 29.03 11.90
N ARG A 102 8.49 28.38 11.43
CA ARG A 102 8.35 26.93 11.36
C ARG A 102 8.38 26.47 9.90
N SER A 103 8.78 25.23 9.68
CA SER A 103 8.67 24.58 8.38
C SER A 103 8.20 23.13 8.53
N LYS A 104 7.52 22.64 7.50
CA LYS A 104 7.05 21.25 7.40
C LYS A 104 7.20 20.74 5.99
N VAL A 105 7.60 19.49 5.86
CA VAL A 105 7.57 18.76 4.60
C VAL A 105 6.17 18.21 4.38
N GLU A 106 5.59 18.52 3.22
CA GLU A 106 4.26 18.09 2.77
C GLU A 106 4.40 17.46 1.37
N PHE A 107 3.41 16.68 0.96
CA PHE A 107 3.36 16.05 -0.36
C PHE A 107 2.28 16.69 -1.22
N LYS A 108 2.70 17.28 -2.34
CA LYS A 108 1.78 17.74 -3.37
C LYS A 108 1.56 16.62 -4.38
N ALA A 109 0.42 15.95 -4.29
CA ALA A 109 0.05 14.89 -5.21
C ALA A 109 -0.52 15.47 -6.51
N TYR A 110 -0.19 14.81 -7.62
CA TYR A 110 -0.78 15.04 -8.94
C TYR A 110 -1.88 14.03 -9.22
N ARG A 111 -1.65 12.77 -8.82
CA ARG A 111 -2.55 11.63 -9.07
C ARG A 111 -2.52 10.67 -7.89
N TYR A 112 -3.58 9.90 -7.76
CA TYR A 112 -3.64 8.80 -6.80
C TYR A 112 -4.35 7.59 -7.40
N TYR A 113 -4.08 6.43 -6.81
CA TYR A 113 -4.75 5.17 -7.10
C TYR A 113 -5.11 4.49 -5.78
N THR A 114 -6.30 3.92 -5.69
CA THR A 114 -6.65 3.01 -4.60
C THR A 114 -6.00 1.66 -4.84
N LEU A 115 -5.43 1.09 -3.79
CA LEU A 115 -4.85 -0.23 -3.80
C LEU A 115 -5.80 -1.20 -3.11
N PRO A 116 -5.85 -2.48 -3.53
CA PRO A 116 -6.52 -3.50 -2.74
C PRO A 116 -5.87 -3.57 -1.37
N ALA A 117 -6.67 -3.84 -0.34
CA ALA A 117 -6.14 -4.08 1.00
C ALA A 117 -5.11 -5.21 0.93
N ALA A 118 -3.92 -4.98 1.49
CA ALA A 118 -2.91 -6.03 1.56
C ALA A 118 -3.50 -7.23 2.32
N PRO A 119 -3.39 -8.47 1.78
CA PRO A 119 -3.86 -9.64 2.49
C PRO A 119 -3.13 -9.69 3.82
N GLN A 120 -3.88 -9.53 4.91
CA GLN A 120 -3.35 -9.65 6.25
C GLN A 120 -2.91 -11.10 6.38
N GLN A 121 -1.60 -11.35 6.39
CA GLN A 121 -1.03 -12.67 6.60
C GLN A 121 -1.51 -13.14 7.97
N GLN A 122 -2.61 -13.87 7.99
CA GLN A 122 -3.03 -14.60 9.17
C GLN A 122 -1.92 -15.61 9.47
N PRO A 123 -1.43 -15.67 10.72
CA PRO A 123 -0.50 -16.71 11.13
C PRO A 123 -1.05 -18.06 10.71
N ASN A 124 -0.20 -18.77 9.99
CA ASN A 124 -0.47 -19.96 9.20
C ASN A 124 -1.39 -20.96 9.95
N GLN A 125 -2.70 -20.99 9.63
CA GLN A 125 -3.58 -22.08 10.05
C GLN A 125 -3.12 -23.44 9.49
N ALA A 126 -2.23 -23.44 8.49
CA ALA A 126 -1.62 -24.66 7.96
C ALA A 126 -0.86 -25.45 9.05
N GLN A 127 -0.31 -24.79 10.08
CA GLN A 127 0.40 -25.49 11.15
C GLN A 127 -0.57 -26.23 12.09
N GLN A 128 -1.77 -25.69 12.31
CA GLN A 128 -2.82 -26.32 13.13
C GLN A 128 -3.46 -27.54 12.45
N SER A 129 -3.47 -27.58 11.11
CA SER A 129 -3.90 -28.78 10.36
C SER A 129 -2.89 -29.93 10.40
N TRP A 130 -1.58 -29.62 10.48
CA TRP A 130 -0.54 -30.66 10.64
C TRP A 130 -0.54 -31.27 12.05
N ASP A 131 -0.72 -30.44 13.09
CA ASP A 131 -0.78 -30.94 14.47
C ASP A 131 -2.02 -31.81 14.74
N ASN A 132 -3.17 -31.50 14.14
CA ASN A 132 -4.37 -32.34 14.24
C ASN A 132 -4.24 -33.68 13.48
N ALA A 133 -3.56 -33.69 12.33
CA ALA A 133 -3.30 -34.92 11.58
C ALA A 133 -2.31 -35.84 12.31
N ALA A 134 -1.34 -35.27 13.03
CA ALA A 134 -0.38 -36.02 13.82
C ALA A 134 -0.99 -36.60 15.12
N GLN A 135 -1.95 -35.91 15.76
CA GLN A 135 -2.60 -36.40 16.98
C GLN A 135 -3.65 -37.50 16.73
N ASN A 136 -4.31 -37.51 15.57
CA ASN A 136 -5.42 -38.43 15.32
C ASN A 136 -5.02 -39.75 14.62
N GLY A 137 -3.73 -39.99 14.38
CA GLY A 137 -3.20 -41.28 13.90
C GLY A 137 -3.82 -41.82 12.60
N GLN A 138 -4.56 -40.99 11.86
CA GLN A 138 -5.18 -41.37 10.59
C GLN A 138 -4.17 -41.06 9.49
N THR A 139 -3.39 -42.08 9.15
CA THR A 139 -2.63 -42.12 7.90
C THR A 139 -3.60 -41.83 6.75
N ALA A 140 -3.40 -40.70 6.08
CA ALA A 140 -4.04 -40.38 4.82
C ALA A 140 -3.52 -41.36 3.76
N ALA A 141 -4.07 -42.57 3.76
CA ALA A 141 -4.04 -43.46 2.62
C ALA A 141 -5.01 -42.88 1.57
N SER A 142 -4.52 -42.80 0.33
CA SER A 142 -5.16 -42.24 -0.89
C SER A 142 -5.02 -40.72 -1.06
N GLY A 143 -4.45 -40.19 -2.12
CA GLY A 143 -3.81 -40.77 -3.31
C GLY A 143 -3.61 -39.65 -4.33
N ALA A 144 -2.38 -39.46 -4.79
CA ALA A 144 -1.98 -38.78 -6.04
C ALA A 144 -0.46 -38.62 -5.95
N TRP A 145 0.28 -39.02 -6.99
CA TRP A 145 1.75 -39.03 -7.09
C TRP A 145 2.48 -40.25 -6.52
N SER A 146 2.26 -41.41 -7.14
CA SER A 146 3.29 -42.45 -7.17
C SER A 146 3.26 -43.22 -8.50
N GLN A 147 4.08 -42.77 -9.46
CA GLN A 147 4.68 -43.66 -10.45
C GLN A 147 6.17 -43.30 -10.56
N PRO A 148 7.10 -44.23 -10.26
CA PRO A 148 8.49 -44.01 -10.60
C PRO A 148 8.67 -44.12 -12.12
N ALA A 149 9.39 -43.16 -12.70
CA ALA A 149 9.78 -43.18 -14.10
C ALA A 149 10.64 -44.41 -14.40
N GLN A 150 10.18 -45.25 -15.31
CA GLN A 150 10.90 -46.43 -15.79
C GLN A 150 11.94 -45.98 -16.82
N ALA A 151 13.22 -46.20 -16.51
CA ALA A 151 14.35 -45.89 -17.38
C ALA A 151 14.31 -46.76 -18.65
N GLY A 152 14.13 -46.13 -19.81
CA GLY A 152 14.23 -46.76 -21.13
C GLY A 152 15.63 -46.62 -21.70
N GLN A 153 16.25 -47.76 -22.01
CA GLN A 153 17.57 -47.92 -22.62
C GLN A 153 17.61 -47.47 -24.09
N ASP A 154 18.82 -47.13 -24.53
CA ASP A 154 19.28 -46.78 -25.87
C ASP A 154 18.60 -47.53 -27.03
N GLN A 155 18.23 -46.77 -28.07
CA GLN A 155 18.38 -47.17 -29.48
C GLN A 155 18.33 -45.95 -30.42
N THR A 156 19.38 -45.84 -31.23
CA THR A 156 19.69 -44.77 -32.19
C THR A 156 18.67 -44.68 -33.34
N PRO A 157 18.51 -43.49 -33.97
CA PRO A 157 17.62 -43.36 -35.13
C PRO A 157 18.34 -43.81 -36.42
N PRO A 158 17.64 -44.53 -37.31
CA PRO A 158 17.98 -44.51 -38.71
C PRO A 158 16.84 -43.89 -39.54
N PHE A 159 17.25 -42.94 -40.39
CA PHE A 159 16.56 -42.19 -41.47
C PHE A 159 15.47 -41.19 -41.10
#